data_AF-A0A0P7HC58-F1
#
_entry.id   AF-A0A0P7HC58-F1
#
_cell.length_a   1.000
_cell.length_b   1.000
_cell.length_c   1.000
_cell.angle_alpha   90.00
_cell.angle_beta   90.00
_cell.angle_gamma   90.00
#
_symmetry.space_group_name_H-M   'P 1'
#
loop_
_entity.id
_entity.type
_entity.pdbx_description
1 polymer ?
#
loop_
_entity_poly.entity_id
_entity_poly.type
_entity_poly.pdbx_seq_one_letter_code
_entity_poly.pdbx_strand_id
1 'polypeptide(L)'
;MQTHPDTVRVLHVDPDSSFVDAAAGRLEREDDRLDVTTATDADEALALLASDAYDCVIELREGDDAREVRVKGLPGASRSWRAFD
;
A
#
# COMPACT_ATOMS: atom_id res chain seq x y z
N MET A 1 22.55 -10.49 -15.53
CA MET A 1 22.21 -10.76 -14.12
C MET A 1 20.97 -9.95 -13.84
N GLN A 2 19.81 -10.61 -13.77
CA GLN A 2 18.55 -9.93 -13.45
C GLN A 2 18.69 -9.51 -11.98
N THR A 3 18.93 -8.22 -11.73
CA THR A 3 18.76 -7.66 -10.39
C THR A 3 17.34 -7.99 -9.99
N HIS A 4 17.18 -8.81 -8.96
CA HIS A 4 15.85 -9.04 -8.40
C HIS A 4 15.36 -7.64 -8.03
N PRO A 5 14.24 -7.20 -8.61
CA PRO A 5 13.76 -5.84 -8.38
C PRO A 5 13.54 -5.67 -6.88
N ASP A 6 14.12 -4.59 -6.34
CA ASP A 6 14.04 -4.25 -4.92
C ASP A 6 12.60 -4.39 -4.41
N THR A 7 12.42 -5.06 -3.26
CA THR A 7 11.13 -5.18 -2.57
C THR A 7 10.48 -3.80 -2.44
N VAL A 8 9.19 -3.72 -2.77
CA VAL A 8 8.40 -2.50 -2.69
C VAL A 8 7.50 -2.60 -1.47
N ARG A 9 7.83 -1.84 -0.42
CA ARG A 9 7.08 -1.82 0.83
C ARG A 9 5.87 -0.92 0.69
N VAL A 10 4.68 -1.48 0.84
CA VAL A 10 3.42 -0.77 0.70
C VAL A 10 2.69 -0.76 2.04
N LEU A 11 2.25 0.42 2.46
CA LEU A 11 1.32 0.55 3.58
C LEU A 11 -0.10 0.71 3.03
N HIS A 12 -0.96 -0.27 3.28
CA HIS A 12 -2.38 -0.24 2.89
C HIS A 12 -3.24 0.14 4.10
N VAL A 13 -3.90 1.30 4.03
CA VAL A 13 -4.78 1.82 5.08
C VAL A 13 -6.23 1.66 4.63
N ASP A 14 -7.00 0.84 5.33
CA ASP A 14 -8.41 0.58 5.04
C ASP A 14 -9.22 0.45 6.35
N PRO A 15 -10.23 1.30 6.60
CA PRO A 15 -11.05 1.23 7.81
C PRO A 15 -11.86 -0.07 7.93
N ASP A 16 -12.02 -0.83 6.84
CA ASP A 16 -12.70 -2.10 6.84
C ASP A 16 -11.74 -3.24 7.21
N SER A 17 -11.63 -3.51 8.51
CA SER A 17 -10.80 -4.60 9.05
C SER A 17 -11.17 -5.99 8.51
N SER A 18 -12.38 -6.16 7.98
CA SER A 18 -12.82 -7.43 7.38
C SER A 18 -12.24 -7.65 5.99
N PHE A 19 -11.72 -6.60 5.36
CA PHE A 19 -11.27 -6.61 3.96
C PHE A 19 -9.77 -6.32 3.81
N VAL A 20 -9.17 -5.58 4.74
CA VAL A 20 -7.80 -5.07 4.63
C VAL A 20 -6.75 -6.17 4.36
N ASP A 21 -6.86 -7.32 5.02
CA ASP A 21 -5.92 -8.45 4.90
C ASP A 21 -6.10 -9.20 3.56
N ALA A 22 -7.35 -9.37 3.13
CA ALA A 22 -7.66 -9.98 1.83
C ALA A 22 -7.17 -9.12 0.66
N ALA A 23 -7.28 -7.79 0.79
CA ALA A 23 -6.75 -6.84 -0.19
C ALA A 23 -5.23 -6.89 -0.25
N ALA A 24 -4.54 -6.93 0.90
CA ALA A 24 -3.09 -7.09 0.97
C ALA A 24 -2.62 -8.39 0.30
N GLY A 25 -3.21 -9.53 0.67
CA GLY A 25 -2.87 -10.81 0.06
C GLY A 25 -3.23 -10.90 -1.43
N ARG A 26 -4.15 -10.06 -1.94
CA ARG A 26 -4.36 -9.94 -3.39
C ARG A 26 -3.23 -9.14 -4.04
N LEU A 27 -2.85 -7.98 -3.50
CA LEU A 27 -1.74 -7.17 -4.00
C LEU A 27 -0.45 -7.99 -4.10
N GLU A 28 -0.08 -8.71 -3.05
CA GLU A 28 1.15 -9.53 -3.02
C GLU A 28 1.13 -10.67 -4.05
N ARG A 29 -0.06 -11.20 -4.39
CA ARG A 29 -0.19 -12.21 -5.45
C ARG A 29 -0.11 -11.64 -6.87
N GLU A 30 -0.43 -10.37 -7.07
CA GLU A 30 -0.31 -9.75 -8.40
C GLU A 30 1.15 -9.45 -8.75
N ASP A 31 1.99 -9.15 -7.75
CA ASP A 31 3.41 -8.90 -7.93
C ASP A 31 4.19 -9.30 -6.67
N ASP A 32 5.01 -10.37 -6.77
CA ASP A 32 5.78 -10.95 -5.67
C ASP A 32 6.80 -10.00 -5.02
N ARG A 33 6.98 -8.80 -5.60
CA ARG A 33 7.88 -7.76 -5.08
C ARG A 33 7.20 -6.89 -4.03
N LEU A 34 5.86 -6.91 -3.99
CA LEU A 34 5.10 -6.13 -3.03
C LEU A 34 5.19 -6.81 -1.67
N ASP A 35 5.58 -6.05 -0.66
CA ASP A 35 5.53 -6.42 0.75
C ASP A 35 4.52 -5.49 1.40
N VAL A 36 3.32 -6.01 1.71
CA VAL A 36 2.17 -5.17 2.08
C VAL A 36 1.93 -5.24 3.58
N THR A 37 2.16 -4.13 4.27
CA THR A 37 1.70 -3.94 5.65
C THR A 37 0.31 -3.29 5.65
N THR A 38 -0.58 -3.75 6.52
CA THR A 38 -1.93 -3.20 6.67
C THR A 38 -2.04 -2.28 7.87
N ALA A 39 -2.95 -1.31 7.78
CA ALA A 39 -3.42 -0.51 8.90
C ALA A 39 -4.93 -0.26 8.74
N THR A 40 -5.64 -0.16 9.86
CA THR A 40 -7.09 0.05 9.88
C THR A 40 -7.50 1.48 10.15
N ASP A 41 -6.58 2.31 10.62
CA ASP A 41 -6.84 3.73 10.84
C ASP A 41 -5.57 4.57 10.64
N ALA A 42 -5.77 5.88 10.63
CA ALA A 42 -4.69 6.83 10.38
C ALA A 42 -3.65 6.87 11.52
N ASP A 43 -4.05 6.60 12.77
CA ASP A 43 -3.14 6.63 13.92
C ASP A 43 -2.19 5.42 13.86
N GLU A 44 -2.73 4.24 13.56
CA GLU A 44 -1.94 3.02 13.28
C GLU A 44 -0.98 3.25 12.10
N ALA A 45 -1.50 3.79 10.98
CA ALA A 45 -0.68 4.07 9.80
C ALA A 45 0.46 5.06 10.10
N LEU A 46 0.20 6.10 10.90
CA LEU A 46 1.22 7.07 11.31
C LEU A 46 2.27 6.44 12.23
N ALA A 47 1.87 5.55 13.15
CA ALA A 47 2.80 4.82 14.00
C ALA A 47 3.72 3.91 13.18
N LEU A 48 3.18 3.21 12.18
CA LEU A 48 3.95 2.38 11.25
C LEU A 48 4.92 3.23 10.41
N LEU A 49 4.46 4.35 9.85
CA LEU A 49 5.31 5.30 9.10
C LEU A 49 6.43 5.93 9.94
N ALA A 50 6.26 6.01 11.25
CA ALA A 50 7.29 6.49 12.16
C ALA A 50 8.32 5.41 12.51
N SER A 51 7.92 4.14 12.49
CA SER A 51 8.78 3.00 12.83
C SER A 51 9.56 2.46 11.62
N ASP A 52 8.96 2.51 10.43
CA ASP A 52 9.48 1.85 9.24
C ASP A 52 9.41 2.71 7.98
N ALA A 53 10.18 2.31 6.96
CA ALA A 53 10.18 3.01 5.69
C ALA A 53 9.29 2.29 4.68
N TYR A 54 8.40 3.06 4.04
CA TYR A 54 7.50 2.56 3.01
C TYR A 54 7.79 3.27 1.69
N ASP A 55 7.68 2.54 0.59
CA ASP A 55 7.81 3.09 -0.75
C ASP A 55 6.51 3.78 -1.19
N CYS A 56 5.37 3.26 -0.71
CA CYS A 56 4.05 3.77 -1.01
C CYS A 56 3.08 3.66 0.16
N VAL A 57 2.14 4.60 0.24
CA VAL A 57 0.93 4.49 1.06
C VAL A 57 -0.30 4.49 0.16
N ILE A 58 -1.18 3.51 0.36
CA ILE A 58 -2.50 3.39 -0.27
C ILE A 58 -3.54 3.60 0.83
N GLU A 59 -4.42 4.57 0.68
CA GLU A 59 -5.56 4.80 1.56
C GLU A 59 -6.84 4.46 0.78
N LEU A 60 -7.63 3.52 1.30
CA LEU A 60 -9.02 3.33 0.91
C LEU A 60 -9.91 4.06 1.92
N ARG A 61 -10.79 4.90 1.41
CA ARG A 61 -11.78 5.60 2.25
C ARG A 61 -13.14 5.60 1.59
N GLU A 62 -14.18 5.69 2.40
CA GLU A 62 -15.51 6.00 1.90
C GLU A 62 -15.58 7.48 1.55
N GLY A 63 -15.88 7.77 0.28
CA GLY A 63 -16.22 9.11 -0.22
C GLY A 63 -17.73 9.30 -0.31
N ASP A 64 -18.16 10.52 -0.63
CA ASP A 64 -19.59 10.89 -0.69
C ASP A 64 -20.32 10.19 -1.86
N ASP A 65 -19.62 10.02 -3.00
CA ASP A 65 -20.16 9.38 -4.21
C ASP A 65 -19.78 7.89 -4.35
N ALA A 66 -18.57 7.51 -3.90
CA ALA A 66 -18.02 6.16 -4.03
C ALA A 66 -16.83 5.96 -3.09
N ARG A 67 -16.38 4.70 -2.96
CA ARG A 67 -15.08 4.41 -2.34
C ARG A 67 -13.95 5.05 -3.17
N GLU A 68 -13.09 5.79 -2.49
CA GLU A 68 -11.94 6.47 -3.09
C GLU A 68 -10.63 5.79 -2.68
N VAL A 69 -9.75 5.57 -3.65
CA VAL A 69 -8.39 5.09 -3.44
C VAL A 69 -7.43 6.25 -3.61
N ARG A 70 -6.58 6.49 -2.61
CA ARG A 70 -5.53 7.51 -2.65
C ARG A 70 -4.17 6.86 -2.52
N VAL A 71 -3.29 7.13 -3.47
CA VAL A 71 -1.95 6.54 -3.53
C VAL A 71 -0.92 7.64 -3.45
N LYS A 72 0.04 7.51 -2.53
CA LYS A 72 1.17 8.43 -2.40
C LYS A 72 2.48 7.65 -2.35
N GLY A 73 3.27 7.79 -3.41
CA GLY A 73 4.69 7.39 -3.38
C GLY A 73 5.50 8.36 -2.50
N LEU A 74 6.30 7.83 -1.60
CA LEU A 74 7.22 8.65 -0.80
C LEU A 74 8.41 9.10 -1.68
N PRO A 75 8.98 10.30 -1.43
CA PRO A 75 10.11 10.79 -2.22
C PRO A 75 11.29 9.81 -2.13
N GLY A 76 11.69 9.25 -3.27
CA GLY A 76 12.75 8.22 -3.37
C GLY A 76 12.24 6.85 -3.84
N ALA A 77 10.95 6.56 -3.66
CA ALA A 77 10.30 5.39 -4.23
C ALA A 77 10.18 5.55 -5.75
N SER A 78 10.43 4.47 -6.50
CA SER A 78 10.40 4.51 -7.95
C SER A 78 9.07 5.06 -8.46
N ARG A 79 9.13 6.10 -9.31
CA ARG A 79 7.97 6.75 -9.94
C ARG A 79 7.39 5.95 -11.12
N SER A 80 7.97 4.80 -11.44
CA SER A 80 7.50 3.94 -12.53
C SER A 80 6.25 3.17 -12.10
N TRP A 81 5.13 3.86 -11.95
CA TRP A 81 3.82 3.25 -11.77
C TRP A 81 3.35 2.74 -13.14
N ARG A 82 3.15 1.44 -13.28
CA ARG A 82 2.27 0.91 -14.33
C ARG A 82 0.88 0.87 -13.72
N ALA A 83 -0.10 1.46 -14.38
CA ALA A 83 -1.48 1.12 -14.09
C ALA A 83 -1.61 -0.39 -14.27
N PHE A 84 -2.09 -1.09 -13.24
CA PHE A 84 -2.49 -2.48 -13.38
C PHE A 84 -3.78 -2.45 -14.22
N ASP A 85 -3.73 -3.06 -15.42
CA ASP A 85 -4.90 -3.29 -16.28
C ASP A 85 -5.70 -4.49 -15.75
#